data_AF-A0A6J8CN68-F1
#
_entry.id   AF-A0A6J8CN68-F1
#
_cell.length_a   1.000
_cell.length_b   1.000
_cell.length_c   1.000
_cell.angle_alpha   90.00
_cell.angle_beta   90.00
_cell.angle_gamma   90.00
#
_symmetry.space_group_name_H-M   'P 1'
#
loop_
_entity.id
_entity.type
_entity.pdbx_description
1 polymer ?
#
loop_
_entity_poly.entity_id
_entity_poly.type
_entity_poly.pdbx_seq_one_letter_code
_entity_poly.pdbx_strand_id
1 'polypeptide(L)'
;MACPYWDPTLDNELNNPSDSCLFTDKFAGNPNGKIELPNDNWEHEEGGYVIRNVGGFGGELLTKKNVYDVLSRKRHAQITNSKSRHHFLEELHGKCHSFVGGNMVKLITAPQDPLFWNLHAFVDC
;
A
#
# COMPACT_ATOMS: atom_id res chain seq x y z
N MET A 1 22.38 2.07 -3.25
CA MET A 1 21.05 1.67 -3.77
C MET A 1 20.00 2.38 -2.94
N ALA A 2 18.86 2.77 -3.51
CA ALA A 2 17.77 3.45 -2.80
C ALA A 2 16.46 2.67 -2.99
N CYS A 3 15.51 2.78 -2.03
CA CYS A 3 14.19 2.17 -2.14
C CYS A 3 13.24 3.14 -2.87
N PRO A 4 12.65 2.77 -4.02
CA PRO A 4 11.64 3.60 -4.67
C PRO A 4 10.34 3.60 -3.85
N TYR A 5 9.58 4.68 -3.92
CA TYR A 5 8.27 4.78 -3.29
C TYR A 5 7.13 4.51 -4.29
N TRP A 6 5.99 4.07 -3.77
CA TRP A 6 4.72 4.07 -4.49
C TRP A 6 3.91 5.28 -4.03
N ASP A 7 3.54 6.18 -4.94
CA ASP A 7 2.63 7.28 -4.63
C ASP A 7 1.15 6.86 -4.84
N PRO A 8 0.44 6.44 -3.77
CA PRO A 8 -0.96 6.07 -3.89
C PRO A 8 -1.86 7.25 -4.28
N THR A 9 -1.40 8.49 -4.10
CA THR A 9 -2.20 9.69 -4.45
C THR A 9 -2.30 9.93 -5.95
N LEU A 10 -1.31 9.46 -6.72
CA LEU A 10 -1.37 9.51 -8.19
C LEU A 10 -2.27 8.39 -8.73
N ASP A 11 -2.13 7.18 -8.20
CA ASP A 11 -2.95 6.04 -8.63
C ASP A 11 -4.42 6.22 -8.25
N ASN A 12 -4.69 6.96 -7.15
CA ASN A 12 -6.04 7.33 -6.77
C ASN A 12 -6.75 8.23 -7.80
N GLU A 13 -6.00 8.95 -8.65
CA GLU A 13 -6.56 9.81 -9.70
C GLU A 13 -6.92 9.05 -10.99
N LEU A 14 -6.61 7.74 -11.08
CA LEU A 14 -7.04 6.89 -12.18
C LEU A 14 -8.56 6.65 -12.12
N ASN A 15 -9.18 6.45 -13.29
CA ASN A 15 -10.59 6.03 -13.36
C ASN A 15 -10.85 4.75 -12.58
N ASN A 16 -9.88 3.84 -12.60
CA ASN A 16 -9.82 2.65 -11.77
C ASN A 16 -8.40 2.52 -11.21
N PRO A 17 -8.18 2.74 -9.91
CA PRO A 17 -6.84 2.63 -9.30
C PRO A 17 -6.18 1.25 -9.45
N SER A 18 -6.97 0.19 -9.66
CA SER A 18 -6.43 -1.16 -9.92
C SER A 18 -5.75 -1.29 -11.30
N ASP A 19 -5.93 -0.32 -12.19
CA ASP A 19 -5.30 -0.28 -13.52
C ASP A 19 -3.90 0.37 -13.50
N SER A 20 -3.37 0.68 -12.30
CA SER A 20 -2.01 1.21 -12.13
C SER A 20 -0.95 0.31 -12.78
N CYS A 21 0.07 0.92 -13.38
CA CYS A 21 1.18 0.20 -14.01
C CYS A 21 2.00 -0.62 -13.00
N LEU A 22 1.88 -0.33 -11.70
CA LEU A 22 2.50 -1.11 -10.64
C LEU A 22 2.03 -2.57 -10.63
N PHE A 23 0.75 -2.81 -10.96
CA PHE A 23 0.15 -4.14 -10.97
C PHE A 23 0.37 -4.87 -12.29
N THR A 24 1.60 -4.86 -12.78
CA THR A 24 2.01 -5.57 -14.00
C THR A 24 3.27 -6.37 -13.73
N ASP A 25 3.48 -7.41 -14.54
CA ASP A 25 4.67 -8.28 -14.43
C ASP A 25 5.98 -7.53 -14.68
N LYS A 26 5.94 -6.32 -15.25
CA LYS A 26 7.13 -5.46 -15.40
C LYS A 26 7.53 -4.73 -14.12
N PHE A 27 6.63 -4.70 -13.13
CA PHE A 27 6.80 -4.03 -11.85
C PHE A 27 6.52 -5.01 -10.71
N ALA A 28 5.38 -4.91 -10.04
CA ALA A 28 5.10 -5.63 -8.80
C ALA A 28 4.29 -6.91 -9.00
N GLY A 29 4.05 -7.34 -10.25
CA GLY A 29 3.22 -8.51 -10.58
C GLY A 29 1.73 -8.17 -10.65
N ASN A 30 0.93 -9.18 -10.99
CA ASN A 30 -0.52 -9.07 -11.18
C ASN A 30 -1.29 -8.52 -9.95
N PRO A 31 -2.46 -7.88 -10.15
CA PRO A 31 -3.25 -7.26 -9.08
C PRO A 31 -4.06 -8.27 -8.25
N ASN A 32 -4.35 -9.45 -8.78
CA ASN A 32 -5.32 -10.38 -8.17
C ASN A 32 -4.84 -11.82 -8.26
N GLY A 33 -5.04 -12.57 -7.17
CA GLY A 33 -4.62 -13.97 -7.06
C GLY A 33 -3.19 -14.10 -6.55
N LYS A 34 -2.56 -15.25 -6.82
CA LYS A 34 -1.15 -15.47 -6.56
C LYS A 34 -0.34 -14.45 -7.36
N ILE A 35 0.59 -13.75 -6.72
CA ILE A 35 1.50 -12.84 -7.40
C ILE A 35 2.48 -13.67 -8.23
N GLU A 36 2.66 -13.29 -9.49
CA GLU A 36 3.71 -13.79 -10.38
C GLU A 36 4.71 -12.65 -10.62
N LEU A 37 5.94 -12.81 -10.13
CA LEU A 37 7.03 -11.86 -10.36
C LEU A 37 8.02 -12.38 -11.42
N PRO A 38 8.75 -11.50 -12.12
CA PRO A 38 9.87 -11.94 -12.95
C PRO A 38 10.94 -12.63 -12.07
N ASN A 39 11.17 -13.93 -12.32
CA ASN A 39 12.08 -14.82 -11.57
C ASN A 39 11.52 -15.36 -10.24
N ASP A 40 10.25 -15.73 -10.22
CA ASP A 40 9.53 -16.20 -9.03
C ASP A 40 10.01 -17.59 -8.52
N ASN A 41 11.06 -17.59 -7.69
CA ASN A 41 11.42 -18.66 -6.77
C ASN A 41 11.27 -18.21 -5.31
N TRP A 42 10.35 -17.26 -5.03
CA TRP A 42 10.20 -16.74 -3.68
C TRP A 42 9.42 -17.74 -2.80
N GLU A 43 10.15 -18.59 -2.09
CA GLU A 43 9.56 -19.49 -1.09
C GLU A 43 9.18 -18.70 0.16
N HIS A 44 7.94 -18.89 0.59
CA HIS A 44 7.36 -18.25 1.75
C HIS A 44 7.79 -18.95 3.03
N GLU A 45 8.04 -18.19 4.11
CA GLU A 45 8.52 -18.76 5.39
C GLU A 45 7.57 -19.83 5.98
N GLU A 46 6.27 -19.83 5.61
CA GLU A 46 5.27 -20.83 6.02
C GLU A 46 4.77 -21.75 4.88
N GLY A 47 5.44 -21.75 3.71
CA GLY A 47 5.09 -22.67 2.60
C GLY A 47 3.87 -22.27 1.75
N GLY A 48 3.57 -20.97 1.66
CA GLY A 48 2.50 -20.40 0.83
C GLY A 48 2.97 -19.58 -0.37
N TYR A 49 2.03 -18.84 -0.97
CA TYR A 49 2.31 -17.83 -2.00
C TYR A 49 1.80 -16.47 -1.53
N VAL A 50 2.41 -15.39 -2.02
CA VAL A 50 1.86 -14.04 -1.81
C VAL A 50 0.61 -13.88 -2.67
N ILE A 51 -0.49 -13.43 -2.07
CA ILE A 51 -1.78 -13.23 -2.74
C ILE A 51 -2.21 -11.78 -2.62
N ARG A 52 -2.84 -11.25 -3.68
CA ARG A 52 -3.50 -9.94 -3.69
C ARG A 52 -4.96 -10.03 -4.11
N ASN A 53 -5.72 -9.01 -3.77
CA ASN A 53 -7.09 -8.78 -4.23
C ASN A 53 -7.34 -7.27 -4.33
N VAL A 54 -6.64 -6.62 -5.27
CA VAL A 54 -6.56 -5.16 -5.37
C VAL A 54 -7.94 -4.56 -5.66
N GLY A 55 -8.39 -3.67 -4.78
CA GLY A 55 -9.71 -3.03 -4.80
C GLY A 55 -10.85 -3.89 -4.25
N GLY A 56 -10.60 -5.16 -3.91
CA GLY A 56 -11.63 -6.12 -3.51
C GLY A 56 -11.99 -6.13 -2.02
N PHE A 57 -11.15 -5.58 -1.14
CA PHE A 57 -11.32 -5.67 0.32
C PHE A 57 -11.84 -4.36 0.97
N GLY A 58 -12.34 -3.41 0.17
CA GLY A 58 -12.96 -2.17 0.68
C GLY A 58 -11.97 -1.14 1.25
N GLY A 59 -10.67 -1.29 0.99
CA GLY A 59 -9.69 -0.23 1.21
C GLY A 59 -9.72 0.85 0.14
N GLU A 60 -9.10 1.99 0.43
CA GLU A 60 -8.96 3.13 -0.47
C GLU A 60 -7.51 3.61 -0.48
N LEU A 61 -7.06 4.11 -1.63
CA LEU A 61 -5.77 4.78 -1.73
C LEU A 61 -5.83 6.17 -1.09
N LEU A 62 -4.67 6.66 -0.64
CA LEU A 62 -4.55 8.03 -0.16
C LEU A 62 -4.93 9.01 -1.28
N THR A 63 -5.63 10.07 -0.91
CA THR A 63 -5.85 11.23 -1.78
C THR A 63 -4.82 12.31 -1.49
N LYS A 64 -4.57 13.24 -2.43
CA LYS A 64 -3.76 14.45 -2.16
C LYS A 64 -4.29 15.24 -0.97
N LYS A 65 -5.61 15.29 -0.79
CA LYS A 65 -6.25 15.93 0.37
C LYS A 65 -5.84 15.26 1.68
N ASN A 66 -5.76 13.92 1.73
CA ASN A 66 -5.32 13.22 2.94
C ASN A 66 -3.90 13.64 3.34
N VAL A 67 -2.99 13.73 2.35
CA VAL A 67 -1.62 14.19 2.58
C VAL A 67 -1.61 15.64 3.10
N TYR A 68 -2.35 16.55 2.48
CA TYR A 68 -2.45 17.94 2.97
C TYR A 68 -3.03 18.05 4.39
N ASP A 69 -4.04 17.24 4.70
CA ASP A 69 -4.67 17.23 6.03
C ASP A 69 -3.66 16.77 7.10
N VAL A 70 -2.87 15.73 6.83
CA VAL A 70 -1.79 15.26 7.72
C VAL A 70 -0.67 16.31 7.84
N LEU A 71 -0.16 16.83 6.72
CA LEU A 71 0.93 17.82 6.70
C LEU A 71 0.53 19.18 7.27
N SER A 72 -0.77 19.48 7.38
CA SER A 72 -1.25 20.69 8.05
C SER A 72 -1.05 20.66 9.57
N ARG A 73 -0.73 19.50 10.15
CA ARG A 73 -0.48 19.34 11.59
C ARG A 73 0.94 19.75 11.95
N LYS A 74 1.11 20.34 13.13
CA LYS A 74 2.40 20.91 13.58
C LYS A 74 3.10 20.07 14.65
N ARG A 75 2.43 19.04 15.18
CA ARG A 75 2.96 18.19 16.24
C ARG A 75 2.77 16.74 15.86
N HIS A 76 3.80 15.93 16.08
CA HIS A 76 3.80 14.50 15.81
C HIS A 76 2.58 13.77 16.41
N ALA A 77 2.23 14.06 17.67
CA ALA A 77 1.06 13.46 18.32
C ALA A 77 -0.29 13.74 17.61
N GLN A 78 -0.39 14.80 16.82
CA GLN A 78 -1.60 15.13 16.08
C GLN A 78 -1.81 14.23 14.85
N ILE A 79 -0.78 13.49 14.43
CA ILE A 79 -0.82 12.55 13.31
C ILE A 79 -0.67 11.09 13.74
N THR A 80 -0.13 10.82 14.94
CA THR A 80 0.01 9.45 15.48
C THR A 80 -0.99 9.10 16.57
N ASN A 81 -1.66 10.08 17.18
CA ASN A 81 -2.72 9.86 18.16
C ASN A 81 -3.88 10.84 17.93
N SER A 82 -4.26 11.02 16.66
CA SER A 82 -5.31 11.93 16.29
C SER A 82 -6.69 11.37 16.62
N LYS A 83 -7.56 12.20 17.18
CA LYS A 83 -8.98 11.85 17.32
C LYS A 83 -9.75 11.93 16.00
N SER A 84 -9.20 12.62 15.00
CA SER A 84 -9.76 12.71 13.66
C SER A 84 -9.09 11.70 12.75
N ARG A 85 -9.88 10.81 12.15
CA ARG A 85 -9.42 9.82 11.17
C ARG A 85 -8.73 10.45 9.95
N HIS A 86 -9.11 11.69 9.61
CA HIS A 86 -8.52 12.44 8.49
C HIS A 86 -7.08 12.92 8.75
N HIS A 87 -6.65 12.93 10.01
CA HIS A 87 -5.28 13.33 10.37
C HIS A 87 -4.47 12.14 10.90
N PHE A 88 -5.09 10.99 11.16
CA PHE A 88 -4.41 9.84 11.73
C PHE A 88 -3.70 9.05 10.61
N LEU A 89 -2.39 9.27 10.49
CA LEU A 89 -1.57 8.71 9.40
C LEU A 89 -1.65 7.18 9.36
N GLU A 90 -1.60 6.54 10.53
CA GLU A 90 -1.67 5.09 10.65
C GLU A 90 -2.99 4.54 10.08
N GLU A 91 -4.12 5.20 10.35
CA GLU A 91 -5.40 4.76 9.81
C GLU A 91 -5.48 4.97 8.29
N LEU A 92 -4.96 6.10 7.80
CA LEU A 92 -4.97 6.41 6.38
C LEU A 92 -4.07 5.45 5.57
N HIS A 93 -2.86 5.14 6.04
CA HIS A 93 -1.98 4.18 5.37
C HIS A 93 -2.55 2.75 5.43
N GLY A 94 -3.22 2.38 6.54
CA GLY A 94 -3.87 1.07 6.70
C GLY A 94 -4.99 0.83 5.67
N LYS A 95 -5.57 1.89 5.10
CA LYS A 95 -6.52 1.77 3.99
C LYS A 95 -5.83 1.39 2.68
N CYS A 96 -4.58 1.81 2.45
CA CYS A 96 -3.79 1.36 1.31
C CYS A 96 -3.43 -0.13 1.42
N HIS A 97 -3.09 -0.60 2.63
CA HIS A 97 -2.96 -2.05 2.91
C HIS A 97 -4.23 -2.81 2.54
N SER A 98 -5.38 -2.30 2.98
CA SER A 98 -6.69 -2.87 2.66
C SER A 98 -7.03 -2.79 1.17
N PHE A 99 -6.54 -1.77 0.46
CA PHE A 99 -6.75 -1.62 -0.98
C PHE A 99 -6.01 -2.71 -1.75
N VAL A 100 -4.75 -3.02 -1.40
CA VAL A 100 -4.00 -4.11 -2.07
C VAL A 100 -4.60 -5.48 -1.76
N GLY A 101 -5.08 -5.68 -0.53
CA GLY A 101 -5.74 -6.92 -0.14
C GLY A 101 -4.76 -8.08 0.07
N GLY A 102 -5.30 -9.28 0.30
CA GLY A 102 -4.50 -10.49 0.49
C GLY A 102 -3.47 -10.38 1.62
N ASN A 103 -2.20 -10.68 1.35
CA ASN A 103 -1.13 -10.64 2.36
C ASN A 103 -0.91 -9.23 2.93
N MET A 104 -1.17 -8.18 2.15
CA MET A 104 -1.02 -6.78 2.59
C MET A 104 -1.99 -6.39 3.71
N VAL A 105 -3.06 -7.15 3.96
CA VAL A 105 -4.06 -6.83 5.01
C VAL A 105 -3.55 -7.14 6.41
N LYS A 106 -2.75 -8.19 6.60
CA LYS A 106 -2.30 -8.61 7.94
C LYS A 106 -0.90 -8.11 8.21
N LEU A 107 -0.70 -7.45 9.35
CA LEU A 107 0.59 -6.89 9.76
C LEU A 107 1.75 -7.88 9.69
N ILE A 108 1.52 -9.15 10.03
CA ILE A 108 2.56 -10.18 10.04
C ILE A 108 2.94 -10.69 8.64
N THR A 109 2.03 -10.60 7.66
CA THR A 109 2.26 -11.09 6.29
C THR A 109 2.48 -9.97 5.29
N ALA A 110 2.13 -8.72 5.61
CA ALA A 110 2.24 -7.60 4.69
C ALA A 110 3.67 -7.41 4.14
N PRO A 111 4.75 -7.52 4.94
CA PRO A 111 6.12 -7.37 4.44
C PRO A 111 6.56 -8.39 3.38
N GLN A 112 5.79 -9.47 3.19
CA GLN A 112 6.06 -10.50 2.19
C GLN A 112 5.67 -10.04 0.78
N ASP A 113 4.83 -9.01 0.65
CA ASP A 113 4.54 -8.35 -0.62
C ASP A 113 5.55 -7.20 -0.85
N PRO A 114 6.27 -7.15 -2.00
CA PRO A 114 7.19 -6.04 -2.31
C PRO A 114 6.60 -4.65 -2.16
N LEU A 115 5.31 -4.48 -2.49
CA LEU A 115 4.65 -3.18 -2.40
C LEU A 115 4.58 -2.64 -0.96
N PHE A 116 4.75 -3.50 0.05
CA PHE A 116 4.91 -3.07 1.44
C PHE A 116 6.01 -2.03 1.58
N TRP A 117 7.19 -2.32 1.03
CA TRP A 117 8.35 -1.46 1.15
C TRP A 117 8.18 -0.17 0.35
N ASN A 118 7.56 -0.24 -0.83
CA ASN A 118 7.26 0.94 -1.63
C ASN A 118 6.22 1.85 -0.97
N LEU A 119 5.18 1.29 -0.34
CA LEU A 119 4.18 2.04 0.41
C LEU A 119 4.80 2.69 1.65
N HIS A 120 5.58 1.94 2.42
CA HIS A 120 6.24 2.49 3.61
C HIS A 120 7.32 3.52 3.27
N ALA A 121 7.99 3.39 2.11
CA ALA A 121 8.87 4.44 1.60
C ALA A 121 8.08 5.74 1.33
N PHE A 122 6.86 5.68 0.81
CA PHE A 122 6.02 6.87 0.65
C PHE A 122 5.55 7.46 1.99
N VAL A 123 5.19 6.60 2.96
CA VAL A 123 4.75 7.05 4.30
C VAL A 123 5.87 7.76 5.07
N ASP A 124 7.13 7.41 4.82
CA ASP A 124 8.30 8.04 5.44
C ASP A 124 8.64 9.44 4.87
N CYS A 125 8.21 9.73 3.63
CA CYS A 125 8.59 10.93 2.87
C CYS A 125 7.78 12.19 3.20
#